data_AF-A0A8B5XG89-F1
#
_entry.id   AF-A0A8B5XG89-F1
#
_cell.length_a   1.000
_cell.length_b   1.000
_cell.length_c   1.000
_cell.angle_alpha   90.00
_cell.angle_beta   90.00
_cell.angle_gamma   90.00
#
_symmetry.space_group_name_H-M   'P 1'
#
loop_
_entity.id
_entity.type
_entity.pdbx_description
1 polymer ?
#
loop_
_entity_poly.entity_id
_entity_poly.type
_entity_poly.pdbx_seq_one_letter_code
_entity_poly.pdbx_strand_id
1 'polypeptide(L)'
;MGRTPPMDPALVDALSQVILDIAQDVFGTSMTGMIVKGSAIKGDFIPYFSDFDVHLFADDRVMRGPLVPDISVAIPFQERFSAIDVDAWQVSQIQVMMIAADNPPQGWIPPLPGSYRVIAGNTPQSYNNVDSDRFRHQAKLNLSGYARWVETLLGRIVDKPDHQLADSVRLAGTIMKAALYEAAIELGDDPVDVWNRSLQEILQTVEPQVFDDRPASRYYERAWNWRDIRTDGNELRPMLADALSALDKLSSLPDLS
;
A
#
# COMPACT_ATOMS: atom_id res chain seq x y z
N MET A 1 -11.69 -16.76 -10.23
CA MET A 1 -11.78 -15.34 -10.64
C MET A 1 -10.73 -15.07 -11.72
N GLY A 2 -11.00 -14.19 -12.68
CA GLY A 2 -9.99 -13.74 -13.64
C GLY A 2 -8.98 -12.79 -12.98
N ARG A 3 -7.80 -12.63 -13.58
CA ARG A 3 -6.73 -11.75 -13.08
C ARG A 3 -7.29 -10.36 -12.79
N THR A 4 -7.07 -9.85 -11.59
CA THR A 4 -7.43 -8.47 -11.24
C THR A 4 -6.66 -7.51 -12.16
N PRO A 5 -7.34 -6.67 -12.96
CA PRO A 5 -6.63 -5.71 -13.79
C PRO A 5 -5.93 -4.66 -12.91
N PRO A 6 -4.83 -4.06 -13.40
CA PRO A 6 -4.34 -2.81 -12.83
C PRO A 6 -5.41 -1.72 -12.99
N MET A 7 -5.17 -0.57 -12.37
CA MET A 7 -5.96 0.63 -12.65
C MET A 7 -5.88 0.95 -14.16
N ASP A 8 -6.95 1.51 -14.73
CA ASP A 8 -6.96 1.95 -16.12
C ASP A 8 -5.73 2.84 -16.39
N PRO A 9 -4.83 2.46 -17.33
CA PRO A 9 -3.62 3.22 -17.62
C PRO A 9 -3.90 4.71 -17.90
N ALA A 10 -5.01 5.04 -18.53
CA ALA A 10 -5.39 6.42 -18.80
C ALA A 10 -5.70 7.19 -17.51
N LEU A 11 -6.33 6.55 -16.52
CA LEU A 11 -6.55 7.16 -15.21
C LEU A 11 -5.24 7.29 -14.43
N VAL A 12 -4.35 6.30 -14.50
CA VAL A 12 -3.02 6.39 -13.87
C VAL A 12 -2.25 7.57 -14.46
N ASP A 13 -2.20 7.70 -15.79
CA ASP A 13 -1.50 8.80 -16.47
C ASP A 13 -2.09 10.16 -16.08
N ALA A 14 -3.41 10.31 -16.13
CA ALA A 14 -4.08 11.57 -15.83
C ALA A 14 -3.93 11.99 -14.35
N LEU A 15 -4.12 11.07 -13.41
CA LEU A 15 -3.93 11.37 -11.98
C LEU A 15 -2.45 11.65 -11.66
N SER A 16 -1.53 10.88 -12.26
CA SER A 16 -0.09 11.14 -12.12
C SER A 16 0.27 12.53 -12.60
N GLN A 17 -0.30 12.99 -13.72
CA GLN A 17 -0.04 14.32 -14.25
C GLN A 17 -0.54 15.41 -13.31
N VAL A 18 -1.76 15.27 -12.74
CA VAL A 18 -2.29 16.23 -11.76
C VAL A 18 -1.36 16.36 -10.55
N ILE A 19 -0.89 15.24 -10.01
CA ILE A 19 0.02 15.23 -8.86
C ILE A 19 1.38 15.81 -9.24
N LEU A 20 1.89 15.49 -10.44
CA LEU A 20 3.14 16.05 -10.96
C LEU A 20 3.06 17.57 -11.09
N ASP A 21 1.97 18.10 -11.63
CA ASP A 21 1.78 19.55 -11.82
C ASP A 21 1.79 20.28 -10.46
N ILE A 22 1.10 19.72 -9.45
CA ILE A 22 1.11 20.25 -8.09
C ILE A 22 2.52 20.20 -7.49
N ALA A 23 3.24 19.09 -7.66
CA ALA A 23 4.58 18.93 -7.14
C ALA A 23 5.56 19.91 -7.81
N GLN A 24 5.49 20.08 -9.13
CA GLN A 24 6.33 21.01 -9.88
C GLN A 24 6.04 22.47 -9.50
N ASP A 25 4.79 22.86 -9.29
CA ASP A 25 4.43 24.21 -8.86
C ASP A 25 4.99 24.54 -7.46
N VAL A 26 4.95 23.58 -6.53
CA VAL A 26 5.35 23.82 -5.13
C VAL A 26 6.85 23.63 -4.89
N PHE A 27 7.43 22.56 -5.44
CA PHE A 27 8.83 22.20 -5.22
C PHE A 27 9.75 22.80 -6.28
N GLY A 28 9.22 23.17 -7.46
CA GLY A 28 10.00 23.75 -8.55
C GLY A 28 11.22 22.88 -8.89
N THR A 29 12.40 23.51 -8.92
CA THR A 29 13.66 22.83 -9.21
C THR A 29 14.15 21.91 -8.08
N SER A 30 13.53 21.94 -6.90
CA SER A 30 13.88 21.05 -5.80
C SER A 30 13.20 19.68 -5.88
N MET A 31 12.25 19.50 -6.80
CA MET A 31 11.74 18.18 -7.15
C MET A 31 12.73 17.47 -8.07
N THR A 32 13.19 16.29 -7.68
CA THR A 32 14.17 15.50 -8.44
C THR A 32 13.57 14.32 -9.18
N GLY A 33 12.39 13.87 -8.76
CA GLY A 33 11.64 12.82 -9.46
C GLY A 33 10.33 12.45 -8.79
N MET A 34 9.54 11.63 -9.49
CA MET A 34 8.31 11.05 -8.97
C MET A 34 8.08 9.67 -9.57
N ILE A 35 7.67 8.73 -8.73
CA ILE A 35 7.18 7.41 -9.13
C ILE A 35 5.77 7.17 -8.62
N VAL A 36 5.02 6.34 -9.35
CA VAL A 36 3.78 5.73 -8.87
C VAL A 36 4.04 4.25 -8.64
N LYS A 37 3.48 3.67 -7.58
CA LYS A 37 3.72 2.28 -7.19
C LYS A 37 2.44 1.55 -6.77
N GLY A 38 2.61 0.31 -6.34
CA GLY A 38 1.58 -0.43 -5.64
C GLY A 38 0.48 -0.91 -6.59
N SER A 39 -0.74 -1.03 -6.06
CA SER A 39 -1.85 -1.69 -6.77
C SER A 39 -2.24 -1.02 -8.09
N ALA A 40 -2.03 0.29 -8.23
CA ALA A 40 -2.28 1.00 -9.47
C ALA A 40 -1.38 0.53 -10.63
N ILE A 41 -0.18 0.02 -10.33
CA ILE A 41 0.81 -0.41 -11.34
C ILE A 41 0.83 -1.93 -11.52
N LYS A 42 0.95 -2.70 -10.43
CA LYS A 42 1.26 -4.13 -10.48
C LYS A 42 0.06 -5.05 -10.78
N GLY A 43 -1.14 -4.48 -10.82
CA GLY A 43 -2.38 -5.24 -10.69
C GLY A 43 -2.90 -5.16 -9.26
N ASP A 44 -4.12 -5.67 -9.04
CA ASP A 44 -4.82 -5.69 -7.74
C ASP A 44 -5.44 -4.36 -7.31
N PHE A 45 -5.68 -3.49 -8.28
CA PHE A 45 -6.44 -2.28 -8.03
C PHE A 45 -7.90 -2.63 -7.82
N ILE A 46 -8.40 -2.32 -6.63
CA ILE A 46 -9.81 -2.44 -6.27
C ILE A 46 -10.38 -1.01 -6.23
N PRO A 47 -11.27 -0.63 -7.16
CA PRO A 47 -11.87 0.70 -7.20
C PRO A 47 -12.49 1.12 -5.87
N TYR A 48 -12.28 2.38 -5.49
CA TYR A 48 -12.73 3.04 -4.26
C TYR A 48 -12.14 2.46 -2.95
N PHE A 49 -11.43 1.34 -3.02
CA PHE A 49 -10.81 0.67 -1.88
C PHE A 49 -9.29 0.90 -1.84
N SER A 50 -8.66 0.84 -3.01
CA SER A 50 -7.20 0.91 -3.13
C SER A 50 -6.69 2.34 -3.10
N ASP A 51 -5.47 2.48 -2.60
CA ASP A 51 -4.77 3.77 -2.55
C ASP A 51 -4.01 4.02 -3.87
N PHE A 52 -3.83 5.29 -4.19
CA PHE A 52 -2.87 5.72 -5.21
C PHE A 52 -1.56 6.13 -4.54
N ASP A 53 -0.58 5.24 -4.61
CA ASP A 53 0.70 5.41 -3.94
C ASP A 53 1.71 6.16 -4.81
N VAL A 54 2.25 7.26 -4.29
CA VAL A 54 3.26 8.09 -4.95
C VAL A 54 4.49 8.21 -4.05
N HIS A 55 5.68 8.05 -4.61
CA HIS A 55 6.88 8.59 -3.98
C HIS A 55 7.33 9.83 -4.74
N LEU A 56 7.49 10.93 -4.00
CA LEU A 56 7.99 12.20 -4.51
C LEU A 56 9.40 12.41 -3.97
N PHE A 57 10.37 12.56 -4.86
CA PHE A 57 11.76 12.80 -4.50
C PHE A 57 12.08 14.28 -4.55
N ALA A 58 12.70 14.78 -3.49
CA ALA A 58 13.09 16.17 -3.38
C ALA A 58 14.50 16.32 -2.83
N ASP A 59 15.14 17.44 -3.16
CA ASP A 59 16.43 17.84 -2.59
C ASP A 59 16.32 18.03 -1.07
N ASP A 60 17.40 17.72 -0.35
CA ASP A 60 17.51 17.91 1.10
C ASP A 60 17.20 19.36 1.55
N ARG A 61 17.38 20.36 0.68
CA ARG A 61 17.14 21.78 0.96
C ARG A 61 15.69 22.12 1.33
N VAL A 62 14.74 21.32 0.86
CA VAL A 62 13.29 21.49 1.14
C VAL A 62 12.77 20.40 2.06
N MET A 63 13.66 19.67 2.72
CA MET A 63 13.36 18.57 3.65
C MET A 63 13.93 18.90 5.05
N ARG A 64 13.20 18.51 6.09
CA ARG A 64 13.66 18.54 7.51
C ARG A 64 14.29 17.23 7.96
N GLY A 65 14.10 16.18 7.17
CA GLY A 65 14.64 14.86 7.40
C GLY A 65 14.24 13.93 6.26
N PRO A 66 14.63 12.65 6.32
CA PRO A 66 14.52 11.73 5.19
C PRO A 66 13.11 11.55 4.60
N LEU A 67 12.06 11.70 5.42
CA LEU A 67 10.64 11.57 5.01
C LEU A 67 9.80 12.82 5.32
N VAL A 68 10.43 13.91 5.75
CA VAL A 68 9.69 15.05 6.32
C VAL A 68 10.00 16.29 5.49
N PRO A 69 9.05 16.77 4.67
CA PRO A 69 9.22 18.05 3.97
C PRO A 69 9.32 19.22 4.95
N ASP A 70 9.98 20.30 4.54
CA ASP A 70 9.88 21.56 5.27
C ASP A 70 8.47 22.14 5.19
N ILE A 71 8.06 22.85 6.24
CA ILE A 71 6.72 23.45 6.32
C ILE A 71 6.45 24.43 5.16
N SER A 72 7.49 25.09 4.64
CA SER A 72 7.41 26.03 3.52
C SER A 72 6.94 25.39 2.22
N VAL A 73 7.13 24.08 2.04
CA VAL A 73 6.61 23.32 0.89
C VAL A 73 5.43 22.42 1.29
N ALA A 74 5.38 21.94 2.54
CA ALA A 74 4.32 21.04 2.99
C ALA A 74 2.92 21.70 2.98
N ILE A 75 2.81 22.93 3.48
CA ILE A 75 1.52 23.64 3.52
C ILE A 75 1.03 23.98 2.11
N PRO A 76 1.82 24.64 1.23
CA PRO A 76 1.37 24.93 -0.14
C PRO A 76 1.06 23.69 -0.97
N PHE A 77 1.77 22.57 -0.74
CA PHE A 77 1.46 21.28 -1.36
C PHE A 77 0.10 20.78 -0.89
N GLN A 78 -0.13 20.74 0.43
CA GLN A 78 -1.39 20.25 0.99
C GLN A 78 -2.59 21.10 0.51
N GLU A 79 -2.45 22.42 0.45
CA GLU A 79 -3.51 23.33 -0.04
C GLU A 79 -3.97 22.94 -1.46
N ARG A 80 -3.03 22.74 -2.38
CA ARG A 80 -3.33 22.33 -3.77
C ARG A 80 -3.83 20.90 -3.86
N PHE A 81 -3.20 20.01 -3.10
CA PHE A 81 -3.51 18.59 -3.09
C PHE A 81 -4.91 18.31 -2.53
N SER A 82 -5.38 19.13 -1.59
CA SER A 82 -6.71 19.01 -0.98
C SER A 82 -7.87 19.20 -1.97
N ALA A 83 -7.61 19.81 -3.13
CA ALA A 83 -8.63 20.01 -4.18
C ALA A 83 -8.89 18.75 -5.02
N ILE A 84 -8.10 17.69 -4.86
CA ILE A 84 -8.26 16.45 -5.62
C ILE A 84 -9.47 15.67 -5.07
N ASP A 85 -10.48 15.47 -5.92
CA ASP A 85 -11.60 14.58 -5.63
C ASP A 85 -11.20 13.12 -5.86
N VAL A 86 -10.91 12.40 -4.77
CA VAL A 86 -10.47 11.00 -4.80
C VAL A 86 -11.53 10.04 -5.38
N ASP A 87 -12.82 10.34 -5.22
CA ASP A 87 -13.90 9.48 -5.73
C ASP A 87 -13.97 9.60 -7.28
N ALA A 88 -13.67 10.77 -7.85
CA ALA A 88 -13.55 10.95 -9.31
C ALA A 88 -12.43 10.09 -9.93
N TRP A 89 -11.42 9.75 -9.13
CA TRP A 89 -10.30 8.88 -9.51
C TRP A 89 -10.49 7.43 -9.07
N GLN A 90 -11.63 7.09 -8.46
CA GLN A 90 -11.93 5.75 -7.97
C GLN A 90 -10.87 5.19 -7.01
N VAL A 91 -10.23 6.05 -6.20
CA VAL A 91 -9.24 5.66 -5.19
C VAL A 91 -9.79 5.96 -3.80
N SER A 92 -9.39 5.19 -2.79
CA SER A 92 -9.79 5.52 -1.41
C SER A 92 -9.08 6.75 -0.90
N GLN A 93 -7.81 6.92 -1.27
CA GLN A 93 -6.96 8.04 -0.92
C GLN A 93 -5.74 8.06 -1.84
N ILE A 94 -5.04 9.19 -1.85
CA ILE A 94 -3.75 9.34 -2.52
C ILE A 94 -2.69 9.47 -1.43
N GLN A 95 -1.72 8.57 -1.40
CA GLN A 95 -0.64 8.56 -0.43
C GLN A 95 0.64 9.04 -1.08
N VAL A 96 1.09 10.24 -0.72
CA VAL A 96 2.37 10.80 -1.19
C VAL A 96 3.41 10.64 -0.09
N MET A 97 4.39 9.78 -0.31
CA MET A 97 5.59 9.70 0.53
C MET A 97 6.68 10.60 -0.07
N MET A 98 7.00 11.68 0.63
CA MET A 98 8.08 12.58 0.24
C MET A 98 9.40 12.06 0.78
N ILE A 99 10.43 12.02 -0.07
CA ILE A 99 11.71 11.37 0.24
C ILE A 99 12.85 12.30 -0.16
N ALA A 100 13.75 12.53 0.79
CA ALA A 100 15.01 13.21 0.53
C ALA A 100 15.86 12.34 -0.41
N ALA A 101 16.11 12.82 -1.63
CA ALA A 101 16.68 12.02 -2.70
C ALA A 101 18.11 11.54 -2.38
N ASP A 102 18.90 12.40 -1.74
CA ASP A 102 20.30 12.13 -1.38
C ASP A 102 20.44 11.52 0.02
N ASN A 103 19.39 11.57 0.84
CA ASN A 103 19.37 11.08 2.21
C ASN A 103 18.10 10.28 2.52
N PRO A 104 17.88 9.13 1.84
CA PRO A 104 16.73 8.28 2.12
C PRO A 104 16.80 7.70 3.55
N PRO A 105 15.67 7.27 4.12
CA PRO A 105 15.62 6.87 5.53
C PRO A 105 16.47 5.61 5.77
N GLN A 106 17.17 5.58 6.89
CA GLN A 106 17.91 4.37 7.28
C GLN A 106 16.93 3.19 7.42
N GLY A 107 17.30 2.04 6.87
CA GLY A 107 16.43 0.87 6.93
C GLY A 107 15.26 0.91 5.95
N TRP A 108 15.07 1.98 5.18
CA TRP A 108 14.07 2.01 4.11
C TRP A 108 14.44 1.05 2.98
N ILE A 109 13.42 0.35 2.50
CA ILE A 109 13.51 -0.60 1.40
C ILE A 109 12.71 0.01 0.23
N PRO A 110 13.35 0.34 -0.89
CA PRO A 110 12.66 0.93 -2.02
C PRO A 110 11.72 -0.10 -2.69
N PRO A 111 10.66 0.36 -3.38
CA PRO A 111 9.89 -0.47 -4.29
C PRO A 111 10.79 -1.25 -5.26
N LEU A 112 10.49 -2.52 -5.46
CA LEU A 112 11.26 -3.40 -6.32
C LEU A 112 11.03 -3.06 -7.80
N PRO A 113 12.04 -3.25 -8.69
CA PRO A 113 11.86 -3.11 -10.12
C PRO A 113 10.63 -3.88 -10.63
N GLY A 114 9.84 -3.25 -11.51
CA GLY A 114 8.57 -3.78 -12.02
C GLY A 114 7.34 -3.45 -11.16
N SER A 115 7.51 -3.12 -9.88
CA SER A 115 6.40 -2.75 -8.97
C SER A 115 6.04 -1.26 -8.97
N TYR A 116 6.71 -0.46 -9.80
CA TYR A 116 6.53 0.99 -9.92
C TYR A 116 6.76 1.49 -11.34
N ARG A 117 6.29 2.72 -11.62
CA ARG A 117 6.51 3.44 -12.86
C ARG A 117 7.10 4.82 -12.56
N VAL A 118 8.18 5.17 -13.26
CA VAL A 118 8.77 6.51 -13.23
C VAL A 118 7.89 7.46 -14.03
N ILE A 119 7.40 8.52 -13.38
CA ILE A 119 6.59 9.55 -14.02
C ILE A 119 7.45 10.74 -14.43
N ALA A 120 8.39 11.13 -13.58
CA ALA A 120 9.30 12.24 -13.85
C ALA A 120 10.65 12.06 -13.16
N GLY A 121 11.70 12.64 -13.74
CA GLY A 121 13.04 12.68 -13.16
C GLY A 121 13.69 11.30 -13.02
N ASN A 122 14.53 11.15 -11.99
CA ASN A 122 15.26 9.91 -11.70
C ASN A 122 14.90 9.37 -10.32
N THR A 123 14.99 8.06 -10.13
CA THR A 123 14.95 7.45 -8.80
C THR A 123 16.31 7.60 -8.11
N PRO A 124 16.36 7.70 -6.76
CA PRO A 124 17.59 7.62 -6.00
C PRO A 124 18.40 6.37 -6.32
N GLN A 125 19.73 6.45 -6.26
CA GLN A 125 20.61 5.32 -6.57
C GLN A 125 20.32 4.07 -5.70
N SER A 126 19.80 4.27 -4.48
CA SER A 126 19.39 3.20 -3.57
C SER A 126 18.34 2.24 -4.17
N TYR A 127 17.58 2.67 -5.19
CA TYR A 127 16.60 1.81 -5.90
C TYR A 127 17.25 0.70 -6.73
N ASN A 128 18.53 0.85 -7.07
CA ASN A 128 19.22 -0.10 -7.95
C ASN A 128 19.85 -1.28 -7.18
N ASN A 129 19.87 -1.23 -5.85
CA ASN A 129 20.52 -2.22 -5.00
C ASN A 129 19.48 -3.05 -4.24
N VAL A 130 18.87 -4.02 -4.93
CA VAL A 130 17.94 -4.96 -4.31
C VAL A 130 18.71 -6.01 -3.50
N ASP A 131 18.37 -6.14 -2.22
CA ASP A 131 18.93 -7.13 -1.31
C ASP A 131 17.82 -8.08 -0.84
N SER A 132 17.69 -9.23 -1.52
CA SER A 132 16.65 -10.21 -1.23
C SER A 132 16.72 -10.76 0.19
N ASP A 133 17.91 -10.90 0.79
CA ASP A 133 18.06 -11.40 2.16
C ASP A 133 17.49 -10.40 3.16
N ARG A 134 17.70 -9.11 2.91
CA ARG A 134 17.07 -8.05 3.70
C ARG A 134 15.55 -8.06 3.58
N PHE A 135 14.99 -8.33 2.41
CA PHE A 135 13.54 -8.47 2.24
C PHE A 135 12.99 -9.66 3.03
N ARG A 136 13.66 -10.82 2.99
CA ARG A 136 13.29 -11.99 3.80
C ARG A 136 13.34 -11.66 5.29
N HIS A 137 14.45 -11.08 5.75
CA HIS A 137 14.57 -10.68 7.15
C HIS A 137 13.45 -9.72 7.59
N GLN A 138 13.12 -8.74 6.75
CA GLN A 138 12.04 -7.79 7.04
C GLN A 138 10.66 -8.46 7.02
N ALA A 139 10.40 -9.38 6.09
CA ALA A 139 9.14 -10.14 6.03
C ALA A 139 8.92 -10.92 7.33
N LYS A 140 9.93 -11.65 7.82
CA LYS A 140 9.87 -12.34 9.12
C LYS A 140 9.54 -11.39 10.27
N LEU A 141 10.24 -10.27 10.35
CA LEU A 141 10.02 -9.27 11.41
C LEU A 141 8.61 -8.66 11.36
N ASN A 142 8.12 -8.36 10.17
CA ASN A 142 6.79 -7.78 9.98
C ASN A 142 5.69 -8.79 10.32
N LEU A 143 5.84 -10.05 9.91
CA LEU A 143 4.89 -11.12 10.23
C LEU A 143 4.71 -11.29 11.75
N SER A 144 5.81 -11.32 12.51
CA SER A 144 5.77 -11.35 13.98
C SER A 144 5.10 -10.11 14.59
N GLY A 145 5.05 -8.99 13.86
CA GLY A 145 4.42 -7.75 14.29
C GLY A 145 2.89 -7.70 14.11
N TYR A 146 2.28 -8.56 13.29
CA TYR A 146 0.85 -8.45 12.96
C TYR A 146 -0.10 -8.82 14.11
N ALA A 147 0.34 -9.61 15.08
CA ALA A 147 -0.47 -9.88 16.28
C ALA A 147 -0.87 -8.57 17.00
N ARG A 148 0.06 -7.61 17.10
CA ARG A 148 -0.20 -6.28 17.67
C ARG A 148 -1.18 -5.46 16.82
N TRP A 149 -1.18 -5.66 15.50
CA TRP A 149 -2.14 -5.01 14.63
C TRP A 149 -3.56 -5.54 14.84
N VAL A 150 -3.72 -6.85 15.06
CA VAL A 150 -5.02 -7.46 15.42
C VAL A 150 -5.56 -6.83 16.71
N GLU A 151 -4.74 -6.76 17.77
CA GLU A 151 -5.11 -6.10 19.03
C GLU A 151 -5.51 -4.63 18.83
N THR A 152 -4.73 -3.90 18.03
CA THR A 152 -4.99 -2.48 17.74
C THR A 152 -6.30 -2.29 16.97
N LEU A 153 -6.58 -3.13 15.97
CA LEU A 153 -7.81 -3.06 15.18
C LEU A 153 -9.04 -3.44 16.02
N LEU A 154 -8.93 -4.47 16.87
CA LEU A 154 -9.99 -4.84 17.81
C LEU A 154 -10.28 -3.72 18.82
N GLY A 155 -9.24 -3.15 19.43
CA GLY A 155 -9.40 -2.01 20.33
C GLY A 155 -10.00 -0.79 19.64
N ARG A 156 -9.67 -0.59 18.36
CA ARG A 156 -10.17 0.53 17.56
C ARG A 156 -11.65 0.44 17.22
N ILE A 157 -12.30 -0.72 17.21
CA ILE A 157 -13.67 -0.85 16.69
C ILE A 157 -14.74 -0.84 17.78
N VAL A 158 -14.38 -1.21 19.02
CA VAL A 158 -15.34 -1.45 20.11
C VAL A 158 -16.12 -0.20 20.49
N ASP A 159 -15.51 0.97 20.37
CA ASP A 159 -16.08 2.26 20.77
C ASP A 159 -16.49 3.15 19.58
N LYS A 160 -16.42 2.64 18.35
CA LYS A 160 -16.65 3.45 17.15
C LYS A 160 -18.08 3.34 16.63
N PRO A 161 -18.63 4.47 16.14
CA PRO A 161 -19.91 4.44 15.45
C PRO A 161 -19.78 3.73 14.09
N ASP A 162 -20.87 3.15 13.60
CA ASP A 162 -20.93 2.37 12.35
C ASP A 162 -20.36 3.12 11.13
N HIS A 163 -20.50 4.45 11.08
CA HIS A 163 -19.97 5.25 9.96
C HIS A 163 -18.43 5.29 9.89
N GLN A 164 -17.72 4.84 10.94
CA GLN A 164 -16.25 4.72 10.97
C GLN A 164 -15.77 3.27 10.77
N LEU A 165 -16.70 2.32 10.60
CA LEU A 165 -16.35 0.92 10.41
C LEU A 165 -15.61 0.68 9.09
N ALA A 166 -15.97 1.42 8.04
CA ALA A 166 -15.36 1.32 6.71
C ALA A 166 -13.85 1.56 6.75
N ASP A 167 -13.41 2.60 7.47
CA ASP A 167 -12.00 2.94 7.63
C ASP A 167 -11.21 1.82 8.31
N SER A 168 -11.81 1.21 9.35
CA SER A 168 -11.21 0.09 10.09
C SER A 168 -11.11 -1.17 9.23
N VAL A 169 -12.18 -1.49 8.49
CA VAL A 169 -12.21 -2.63 7.56
C VAL A 169 -11.17 -2.46 6.46
N ARG A 170 -11.10 -1.27 5.85
CA ARG A 170 -10.13 -0.98 4.79
C ARG A 170 -8.69 -1.07 5.30
N LEU A 171 -8.42 -0.48 6.46
CA LEU A 171 -7.09 -0.57 7.10
C LEU A 171 -6.71 -2.03 7.37
N ALA A 172 -7.63 -2.85 7.88
CA ALA A 172 -7.38 -4.28 8.09
C ALA A 172 -7.02 -4.98 6.77
N GLY A 173 -7.69 -4.65 5.67
CA GLY A 173 -7.36 -5.17 4.34
C GLY A 173 -5.98 -4.73 3.86
N THR A 174 -5.62 -3.45 4.02
CA THR A 174 -4.27 -2.94 3.65
C THR A 174 -3.16 -3.68 4.42
N ILE A 175 -3.35 -3.89 5.72
CA ILE A 175 -2.39 -4.62 6.57
C ILE A 175 -2.33 -6.10 6.16
N MET A 176 -3.50 -6.74 5.98
CA MET A 176 -3.58 -8.13 5.52
C MET A 176 -2.94 -8.32 4.15
N LYS A 177 -3.08 -7.35 3.23
CA LYS A 177 -2.42 -7.39 1.92
C LYS A 177 -0.91 -7.49 2.10
N ALA A 178 -0.32 -6.59 2.88
CA ALA A 178 1.13 -6.62 3.14
C ALA A 178 1.55 -7.97 3.76
N ALA A 179 0.81 -8.45 4.75
CA ALA A 179 1.07 -9.72 5.42
C ALA A 179 1.05 -10.92 4.46
N LEU A 180 0.14 -10.95 3.49
CA LEU A 180 0.08 -12.01 2.48
C LEU A 180 1.33 -12.03 1.58
N TYR A 181 1.83 -10.87 1.15
CA TYR A 181 3.06 -10.80 0.34
C TYR A 181 4.27 -11.25 1.17
N GLU A 182 4.35 -10.86 2.43
CA GLU A 182 5.43 -11.27 3.34
C GLU A 182 5.37 -12.78 3.64
N ALA A 183 4.18 -13.33 3.81
CA ALA A 183 4.00 -14.78 3.97
C ALA A 183 4.44 -15.55 2.72
N ALA A 184 4.17 -15.04 1.51
CA ALA A 184 4.69 -15.67 0.29
C ALA A 184 6.21 -15.71 0.25
N ILE A 185 6.88 -14.63 0.70
CA ILE A 185 8.35 -14.59 0.83
C ILE A 185 8.84 -15.65 1.82
N GLU A 186 8.19 -15.80 2.99
CA GLU A 186 8.60 -16.81 3.97
C GLU A 186 8.29 -18.26 3.58
N LEU A 187 7.28 -18.48 2.73
CA LEU A 187 7.03 -19.78 2.13
C LEU A 187 8.07 -20.17 1.05
N GLY A 188 9.10 -19.35 0.86
CA GLY A 188 10.29 -19.67 0.06
C GLY A 188 10.32 -19.01 -1.31
N ASP A 189 9.33 -18.20 -1.68
CA ASP A 189 9.36 -17.47 -2.95
C ASP A 189 10.46 -16.40 -2.96
N ASP A 190 10.93 -16.04 -4.16
CA ASP A 190 11.85 -14.92 -4.34
C ASP A 190 11.13 -13.57 -4.10
N PRO A 191 11.69 -12.65 -3.28
CA PRO A 191 11.05 -11.36 -3.01
C PRO A 191 10.75 -10.53 -4.26
N VAL A 192 11.64 -10.48 -5.23
CA VAL A 192 11.43 -9.70 -6.46
C VAL A 192 10.26 -10.25 -7.24
N ASP A 193 10.19 -11.57 -7.37
CA ASP A 193 9.06 -12.23 -8.02
C ASP A 193 7.74 -11.98 -7.26
N VAL A 194 7.74 -12.17 -5.93
CA VAL A 194 6.54 -11.98 -5.09
C VAL A 194 5.96 -10.59 -5.25
N TRP A 195 6.78 -9.54 -5.17
CA TRP A 195 6.28 -8.17 -5.26
C TRP A 195 5.78 -7.78 -6.66
N ASN A 196 6.15 -8.55 -7.69
CA ASN A 196 5.65 -8.40 -9.06
C ASN A 196 4.41 -9.27 -9.36
N ARG A 197 4.00 -10.15 -8.45
CA ARG A 197 2.77 -10.95 -8.57
C ARG A 197 1.53 -10.14 -8.17
N SER A 198 0.42 -10.48 -8.81
CA SER A 198 -0.91 -10.05 -8.40
C SER A 198 -1.31 -10.71 -7.08
N LEU A 199 -2.15 -10.05 -6.31
CA LEU A 199 -2.80 -10.50 -5.09
C LEU A 199 -3.52 -11.82 -5.32
N GLN A 200 -4.11 -12.03 -6.49
CA GLN A 200 -4.71 -13.32 -6.82
C GLN A 200 -3.65 -14.44 -6.84
N GLU A 201 -2.51 -14.21 -7.48
CA GLU A 201 -1.40 -15.17 -7.48
C GLU A 201 -0.86 -15.38 -6.06
N ILE A 202 -0.74 -14.31 -5.26
CA ILE A 202 -0.36 -14.41 -3.84
C ILE A 202 -1.35 -15.25 -3.03
N LEU A 203 -2.66 -15.01 -3.18
CA LEU A 203 -3.70 -15.79 -2.49
C LEU A 203 -3.64 -17.27 -2.89
N GLN A 204 -3.44 -17.56 -4.17
CA GLN A 204 -3.30 -18.94 -4.67
C GLN A 204 -2.09 -19.66 -4.08
N THR A 205 -1.00 -18.94 -3.79
CA THR A 205 0.19 -19.50 -3.13
C THR A 205 -0.03 -19.65 -1.61
N VAL A 206 -0.50 -18.60 -0.94
CA VAL A 206 -0.47 -18.52 0.53
C VAL A 206 -1.65 -19.25 1.15
N GLU A 207 -2.87 -19.08 0.63
CA GLU A 207 -4.06 -19.59 1.32
C GLU A 207 -4.05 -21.10 1.55
N PRO A 208 -3.72 -21.94 0.56
CA PRO A 208 -3.74 -23.40 0.75
C PRO A 208 -2.70 -23.92 1.75
N GLN A 209 -1.71 -23.10 2.10
CA GLN A 209 -0.61 -23.48 3.01
C GLN A 209 -0.82 -22.95 4.43
N VAL A 210 -1.52 -21.82 4.59
CA VAL A 210 -1.62 -21.10 5.86
C VAL A 210 -3.00 -21.21 6.50
N PHE A 211 -4.06 -21.37 5.71
CA PHE A 211 -5.43 -21.31 6.20
C PHE A 211 -6.19 -22.63 5.98
N ASP A 212 -7.04 -22.99 6.94
CA ASP A 212 -7.95 -24.14 6.83
C ASP A 212 -9.14 -23.87 5.88
N ASP A 213 -9.39 -22.60 5.57
CA ASP A 213 -10.45 -22.08 4.70
C ASP A 213 -9.87 -20.89 3.89
N ARG A 214 -10.71 -20.02 3.30
CA ARG A 214 -10.29 -18.92 2.41
C ARG A 214 -10.65 -17.51 2.92
N PRO A 215 -10.29 -17.13 4.18
CA PRO A 215 -10.71 -15.86 4.77
C PRO A 215 -10.21 -14.65 3.98
N ALA A 216 -8.97 -14.67 3.48
CA ALA A 216 -8.42 -13.56 2.73
C ALA A 216 -9.09 -13.40 1.35
N SER A 217 -9.34 -14.51 0.64
CA SER A 217 -10.12 -14.48 -0.59
C SER A 217 -11.52 -13.93 -0.34
N ARG A 218 -12.29 -14.45 0.63
CA ARG A 218 -13.64 -13.93 0.94
C ARG A 218 -13.64 -12.43 1.21
N TYR A 219 -12.65 -11.95 1.94
CA TYR A 219 -12.48 -10.52 2.19
C TYR A 219 -12.35 -9.74 0.88
N TYR A 220 -11.40 -10.11 0.01
CA TYR A 220 -11.15 -9.37 -1.23
C TYR A 220 -12.25 -9.55 -2.28
N GLU A 221 -12.94 -10.69 -2.28
CA GLU A 221 -14.16 -10.92 -3.08
C GLU A 221 -15.25 -9.90 -2.73
N ARG A 222 -15.42 -9.56 -1.45
CA ARG A 222 -16.35 -8.52 -1.01
C ARG A 222 -15.83 -7.11 -1.28
N ALA A 223 -14.53 -6.87 -1.06
CA ALA A 223 -13.90 -5.58 -1.32
C ALA A 223 -14.05 -5.13 -2.78
N TRP A 224 -14.22 -6.05 -3.72
CA TRP A 224 -14.55 -5.69 -5.11
C TRP A 224 -15.81 -4.84 -5.30
N ASN A 225 -16.78 -4.97 -4.39
CA ASN A 225 -18.00 -4.18 -4.40
C ASN A 225 -17.93 -3.01 -3.39
N TRP A 226 -16.71 -2.56 -3.03
CA TRP A 226 -16.48 -1.60 -1.94
C TRP A 226 -17.35 -0.35 -2.05
N ARG A 227 -17.53 0.20 -3.25
CA ARG A 227 -18.38 1.37 -3.48
C ARG A 227 -19.77 1.22 -2.88
N ASP A 228 -20.36 0.03 -3.01
CA ASP A 228 -21.73 -0.26 -2.61
C ASP A 228 -21.82 -0.69 -1.14
N ILE A 229 -20.79 -1.38 -0.64
CA ILE A 229 -20.81 -1.95 0.71
C ILE A 229 -20.14 -1.07 1.78
N ARG A 230 -19.39 -0.02 1.41
CA ARG A 230 -18.63 0.82 2.38
C ARG A 230 -19.48 1.54 3.41
N THR A 231 -20.81 1.54 3.27
CA THR A 231 -21.75 2.10 4.23
C THR A 231 -22.64 1.05 4.92
N ASP A 232 -22.48 -0.24 4.59
CA ASP A 232 -23.30 -1.32 5.14
C ASP A 232 -22.57 -2.07 6.25
N GLY A 233 -22.93 -1.77 7.50
CA GLY A 233 -22.37 -2.43 8.66
C GLY A 233 -22.56 -3.96 8.71
N ASN A 234 -23.57 -4.51 8.03
CA ASN A 234 -23.81 -5.96 7.99
C ASN A 234 -22.83 -6.66 7.05
N GLU A 235 -22.34 -5.98 6.02
CA GLU A 235 -21.28 -6.49 5.13
C GLU A 235 -19.88 -6.25 5.70
N LEU A 236 -19.68 -5.10 6.34
CA LEU A 236 -18.38 -4.69 6.86
C LEU A 236 -17.91 -5.51 8.06
N ARG A 237 -18.79 -5.90 8.98
CA ARG A 237 -18.40 -6.69 10.18
C ARG A 237 -17.85 -8.08 9.82
N PRO A 238 -18.50 -8.88 8.95
CA PRO A 238 -17.93 -10.14 8.48
C PRO A 238 -16.60 -9.96 7.75
N MET A 239 -16.45 -8.93 6.93
CA MET A 239 -15.15 -8.62 6.31
C MET A 239 -14.07 -8.37 7.35
N LEU A 240 -14.37 -7.57 8.38
CA LEU A 240 -13.40 -7.33 9.45
C LEU A 240 -13.01 -8.64 10.15
N ALA A 241 -13.98 -9.50 10.44
CA ALA A 241 -13.72 -10.80 11.06
C ALA A 241 -12.82 -11.69 10.18
N ASP A 242 -13.09 -11.76 8.87
CA ASP A 242 -12.25 -12.50 7.91
C ASP A 242 -10.81 -11.94 7.89
N ALA A 243 -10.64 -10.61 7.84
CA ALA A 243 -9.32 -9.98 7.84
C ALA A 243 -8.54 -10.22 9.14
N LEU A 244 -9.19 -10.08 10.30
CA LEU A 244 -8.56 -10.31 11.60
C LEU A 244 -8.18 -11.78 11.78
N SER A 245 -9.04 -12.71 11.37
CA SER A 245 -8.74 -14.15 11.40
C SER A 245 -7.55 -14.51 10.51
N ALA A 246 -7.45 -13.90 9.33
CA ALA A 246 -6.31 -14.12 8.43
C ALA A 246 -5.01 -13.54 9.02
N LEU A 247 -5.05 -12.32 9.56
CA LEU A 247 -3.90 -11.68 10.20
C LEU A 247 -3.37 -12.45 11.40
N ASP A 248 -4.27 -12.97 12.25
CA ASP A 248 -3.91 -13.79 13.40
C ASP A 248 -3.12 -15.03 12.96
N LYS A 249 -3.63 -15.77 11.96
CA LYS A 249 -2.96 -16.93 11.38
C LYS A 249 -1.62 -16.58 10.73
N LEU A 250 -1.56 -15.53 9.92
CA LEU A 250 -0.32 -15.09 9.26
C LEU A 250 0.75 -14.70 10.30
N SER A 251 0.36 -14.13 11.44
CA SER A 251 1.31 -13.72 12.48
C SER A 251 2.04 -14.89 13.15
N SER A 252 1.47 -16.11 13.07
CA SER A 252 2.06 -17.33 13.61
C SER A 252 2.99 -18.07 12.64
N LEU A 253 3.04 -17.65 11.37
CA LEU A 253 3.84 -18.31 10.33
C LEU A 253 5.35 -18.38 10.64
N PRO A 254 6.00 -17.34 11.21
CA PRO A 254 7.43 -17.38 11.51
C PRO A 254 7.88 -18.47 12.49
N ASP A 255 6.94 -19.03 13.27
CA ASP A 255 7.19 -20.11 14.24
C ASP A 255 7.06 -21.51 13.61
N LEU A 256 6.57 -21.61 12.37
CA LEU A 256 6.36 -22.86 11.64
C LEU A 256 7.46 -23.17 10.62
N SER A 257 8.24 -22.17 10.21
CA SER A 257 9.33 -22.21 9.22
C SER A 257 10.71 -22.35 9.87
#